data_AF-A0A6N0M1N7-F1
#
_entry.id   AF-A0A6N0M1N7-F1
#
_cell.length_a   1.000
_cell.length_b   1.000
_cell.length_c   1.000
_cell.angle_alpha   90.00
_cell.angle_beta   90.00
_cell.angle_gamma   90.00
#
_symmetry.space_group_name_H-M   'P 1'
#
loop_
_entity.id
_entity.type
_entity.pdbx_description
1 polymer ?
#
loop_
_entity_poly.entity_id
_entity_poly.type
_entity_poly.pdbx_seq_one_letter_code
_entity_poly.pdbx_strand_id
1 'polypeptide(L)'
;MAIASASADNSIKLWDAATGNQITTLNGHSDAVNSVAFSPDGKTIASASSDNTVKLWDAATGKQITTLNGHSDTVWSVAFSPDSKIIASASSDNTVKLWKMYPNNLEDLIVYSCNKLRGYLQSNPNVSDKHLCDGIGTKSN
;
A
#
# COMPACT_ATOMS: atom_id res chain seq x y z
N MET A 1 16.13 -3.47 -13.02
CA MET A 1 15.62 -4.26 -11.87
C MET A 1 15.91 -3.46 -10.63
N ALA A 2 14.95 -3.26 -9.74
CA ALA A 2 15.16 -2.51 -8.51
C ALA A 2 15.34 -3.44 -7.31
N ILE A 3 16.22 -3.08 -6.38
CA ILE A 3 16.32 -3.68 -5.04
C ILE A 3 15.83 -2.65 -4.03
N ALA A 4 15.21 -3.11 -2.95
CA ALA A 4 14.81 -2.27 -1.83
C ALA A 4 15.60 -2.67 -0.58
N SER A 5 15.96 -1.67 0.23
CA SER A 5 16.56 -1.86 1.55
C SER A 5 15.78 -1.07 2.59
N ALA A 6 15.50 -1.71 3.72
CA ALA A 6 14.96 -1.09 4.93
C ALA A 6 16.10 -0.74 5.89
N SER A 7 15.95 0.32 6.69
CA SER A 7 17.00 0.84 7.55
C SER A 7 16.45 1.31 8.91
N ALA A 8 17.32 1.29 9.92
CA ALA A 8 17.06 1.84 11.25
C ALA A 8 17.03 3.39 11.26
N ASP A 9 17.35 4.05 10.15
CA ASP A 9 17.20 5.50 9.95
C ASP A 9 15.77 5.91 9.54
N ASN A 10 14.80 5.00 9.69
CA ASN A 10 13.38 5.16 9.36
C ASN A 10 13.09 5.26 7.86
N SER A 11 14.09 5.04 6.99
CA SER A 11 13.94 5.15 5.55
C SER A 11 13.97 3.80 4.83
N ILE A 12 13.41 3.82 3.62
CA ILE A 12 13.58 2.76 2.63
C ILE A 12 14.34 3.36 1.46
N LYS A 13 15.32 2.65 0.92
CA LYS A 13 16.03 3.06 -0.29
C LYS A 13 15.79 2.10 -1.42
N LEU A 14 15.60 2.65 -2.62
CA LEU A 14 15.52 1.88 -3.85
C LEU A 14 16.80 2.05 -4.65
N TRP A 15 17.28 0.96 -5.21
CA TRP A 15 18.55 0.88 -5.91
C TRP A 15 18.34 0.26 -7.27
N ASP A 16 19.02 0.80 -8.27
CA ASP A 16 19.12 0.12 -9.56
C ASP A 16 20.12 -1.03 -9.41
N ALA A 17 19.66 -2.26 -9.59
CA ALA A 17 20.47 -3.46 -9.35
C ALA A 17 21.60 -3.65 -10.37
N ALA A 18 21.49 -3.05 -11.56
CA ALA A 18 22.49 -3.20 -12.60
C ALA A 18 23.67 -2.23 -12.41
N THR A 19 23.38 -1.03 -11.90
CA THR A 19 24.34 0.06 -11.74
C THR A 19 24.80 0.27 -10.30
N GLY A 20 24.03 -0.20 -9.32
CA GLY A 20 24.24 0.06 -7.89
C GLY A 20 23.84 1.48 -7.45
N ASN A 21 23.30 2.30 -8.36
CA ASN A 21 22.93 3.67 -8.03
C ASN A 21 21.63 3.73 -7.22
N GLN A 22 21.57 4.63 -6.25
CA GLN A 22 20.33 4.93 -5.54
C GLN A 22 19.34 5.61 -6.50
N ILE A 23 18.13 5.05 -6.61
CA ILE A 23 17.02 5.61 -7.39
C ILE A 23 16.29 6.67 -6.56
N THR A 24 15.85 6.30 -5.35
CA THR A 24 15.08 7.18 -4.48
C THR A 24 15.14 6.72 -3.02
N THR A 25 14.73 7.59 -2.11
CA THR A 25 14.50 7.29 -0.69
C THR A 25 13.05 7.54 -0.35
N LEU A 26 12.39 6.54 0.23
CA LEU A 26 11.01 6.63 0.71
C LEU A 26 11.04 6.97 2.20
N ASN A 27 10.54 8.15 2.52
CA ASN A 27 10.46 8.66 3.90
C ASN A 27 9.00 8.70 4.33
N GLY A 28 8.72 8.31 5.57
CA GLY A 28 7.38 8.44 6.16
C GLY A 28 7.10 7.56 7.35
N HIS A 29 7.92 6.54 7.64
CA HIS A 29 7.92 5.89 8.94
C HIS A 29 8.54 6.82 10.00
N SER A 30 8.03 6.75 11.22
CA SER A 30 8.54 7.56 12.35
C SER A 30 9.58 6.83 13.19
N ASP A 31 9.81 5.55 12.91
CA ASP A 31 10.79 4.70 13.58
C ASP A 31 11.38 3.69 12.57
N ALA A 32 12.32 2.85 13.02
CA ALA A 32 13.09 1.92 12.22
C ALA A 32 12.21 1.10 11.27
N VAL A 33 12.66 0.92 10.04
CA VAL A 33 12.00 0.02 9.08
C VAL A 33 12.67 -1.35 9.20
N ASN A 34 11.91 -2.34 9.62
CA ASN A 34 12.41 -3.68 9.92
C ASN A 34 12.36 -4.61 8.71
N SER A 35 11.43 -4.37 7.78
CA SER A 35 11.24 -5.20 6.60
C SER A 35 10.65 -4.41 5.44
N VAL A 36 11.03 -4.80 4.23
CA VAL A 36 10.50 -4.24 2.98
C VAL A 36 10.30 -5.37 1.96
N ALA A 37 9.20 -5.34 1.23
CA ALA A 37 8.88 -6.31 0.19
C ALA A 37 8.26 -5.62 -1.04
N PHE A 38 8.64 -6.06 -2.24
CA PHE A 38 7.91 -5.75 -3.46
C PHE A 38 6.70 -6.69 -3.60
N SER A 39 5.61 -6.17 -4.16
CA SER A 39 4.56 -7.01 -4.71
C SER A 39 5.11 -7.82 -5.89
N PRO A 40 4.60 -9.04 -6.14
CA PRO A 40 5.00 -9.86 -7.29
C PRO A 40 4.88 -9.17 -8.65
N ASP A 41 3.94 -8.23 -8.81
CA ASP A 41 3.79 -7.42 -10.04
C ASP A 41 4.70 -6.19 -10.09
N GLY A 42 5.50 -5.95 -9.04
CA GLY A 42 6.47 -4.88 -8.93
C GLY A 42 5.90 -3.47 -8.79
N LYS A 43 4.57 -3.32 -8.68
CA LYS A 43 3.91 -1.99 -8.67
C LYS A 43 3.82 -1.38 -7.29
N THR A 44 3.86 -2.18 -6.25
CA THR A 44 3.68 -1.74 -4.87
C THR A 44 4.83 -2.25 -4.01
N ILE A 45 5.28 -1.41 -3.08
CA ILE A 45 6.20 -1.80 -2.02
C ILE A 45 5.42 -1.77 -0.72
N ALA A 46 5.64 -2.76 0.14
CA ALA A 46 5.18 -2.74 1.53
C ALA A 46 6.37 -2.66 2.46
N SER A 47 6.22 -1.92 3.57
CA SER A 47 7.22 -1.81 4.61
C SER A 47 6.62 -1.99 5.99
N ALA A 48 7.32 -2.68 6.87
CA ALA A 48 6.97 -2.87 8.28
C ALA A 48 7.96 -2.13 9.18
N SER A 49 7.47 -1.52 10.25
CA SER A 49 8.27 -0.64 11.11
C SER A 49 7.99 -0.83 12.60
N SER A 50 8.95 -0.39 13.41
CA SER A 50 8.83 -0.20 14.85
C SER A 50 7.82 0.89 15.25
N ASP A 51 7.31 1.68 14.29
CA ASP A 51 6.20 2.61 14.52
C ASP A 51 4.82 1.94 14.57
N ASN A 52 4.78 0.60 14.67
CA ASN A 52 3.60 -0.25 14.74
C ASN A 52 2.74 -0.26 13.46
N THR A 53 3.24 0.30 12.35
CA THR A 53 2.50 0.38 11.09
C THR A 53 3.12 -0.45 9.98
N VAL A 54 2.27 -0.79 9.00
CA VAL A 54 2.71 -1.18 7.66
C VAL A 54 2.37 -0.05 6.69
N LYS A 55 3.31 0.38 5.85
CA LYS A 55 3.07 1.40 4.82
C LYS A 55 3.19 0.81 3.43
N LEU A 56 2.34 1.30 2.53
CA LEU A 56 2.36 0.93 1.12
C LEU A 56 2.81 2.11 0.27
N TRP A 57 3.63 1.82 -0.73
CA TRP A 57 4.25 2.80 -1.58
C TRP A 57 4.06 2.42 -3.04
N ASP A 58 3.81 3.41 -3.88
CA ASP A 58 3.83 3.25 -5.31
C ASP A 58 5.28 3.12 -5.78
N ALA A 59 5.63 1.99 -6.37
CA ALA A 59 7.02 1.66 -6.71
C ALA A 59 7.60 2.56 -7.82
N ALA A 60 6.73 3.11 -8.68
CA ALA A 60 7.16 3.96 -9.80
C ALA A 60 7.41 5.41 -9.36
N THR A 61 6.57 5.93 -8.47
CA THR A 61 6.61 7.34 -8.04
C THR A 61 7.27 7.54 -6.68
N GLY A 62 7.41 6.48 -5.88
CA GLY A 62 7.89 6.54 -4.50
C GLY A 62 6.88 7.18 -3.53
N LYS A 63 5.66 7.48 -3.97
CA LYS A 63 4.64 8.10 -3.11
C LYS A 63 4.01 7.07 -2.18
N GLN A 64 3.77 7.45 -0.93
CA GLN A 64 2.97 6.65 0.00
C GLN A 64 1.53 6.54 -0.53
N ILE A 65 1.03 5.31 -0.69
CA ILE A 65 -0.34 5.01 -1.08
C ILE A 65 -1.24 5.04 0.16
N THR A 66 -0.85 4.34 1.22
CA THR A 66 -1.63 4.24 2.45
C THR A 66 -0.78 3.77 3.64
N THR A 67 -1.30 3.96 4.85
CA THR A 67 -0.78 3.38 6.09
C THR A 67 -1.81 2.41 6.65
N LEU A 68 -1.39 1.19 6.93
CA LEU A 68 -2.18 0.12 7.51
C LEU A 68 -1.96 0.14 9.03
N ASN A 69 -2.95 0.69 9.73
CA ASN A 69 -2.97 0.77 11.18
C ASN A 69 -3.70 -0.45 11.75
N GLY A 70 -3.20 -1.00 12.86
CA GLY A 70 -3.91 -2.05 13.59
C GLY A 70 -3.05 -2.99 14.42
N HIS A 71 -1.73 -3.01 14.22
CA HIS A 71 -0.80 -3.59 15.19
C HIS A 71 -0.63 -2.65 16.37
N SER A 72 -0.47 -3.21 17.57
CA SER A 72 -0.26 -2.42 18.81
C SER A 72 1.20 -2.35 19.24
N ASP A 73 2.10 -3.00 18.52
CA ASP A 73 3.53 -3.06 18.79
C ASP A 73 4.31 -3.27 17.47
N THR A 74 5.64 -3.25 17.57
CA THR A 74 6.61 -3.27 16.47
C THR A 74 6.25 -4.32 15.43
N VAL A 75 6.22 -3.92 14.15
CA VAL A 75 6.03 -4.84 13.04
C VAL A 75 7.40 -5.25 12.50
N TRP A 76 7.68 -6.55 12.54
CA TRP A 76 8.99 -7.09 12.19
C TRP A 76 9.10 -7.51 10.73
N SER A 77 8.00 -7.97 10.14
CA SER A 77 8.03 -8.58 8.81
C SER A 77 6.78 -8.24 8.02
N VAL A 78 6.96 -8.10 6.71
CA VAL A 78 5.88 -7.94 5.75
C VAL A 78 6.13 -8.80 4.51
N ALA A 79 5.07 -9.40 3.97
CA ALA A 79 5.14 -10.20 2.76
C ALA A 79 3.86 -10.04 1.92
N PHE A 80 4.01 -10.12 0.60
CA PHE A 80 2.88 -10.21 -0.33
C PHE A 80 2.52 -11.66 -0.61
N SER A 81 1.23 -11.92 -0.81
CA SER A 81 0.78 -13.14 -1.48
C SER A 81 1.26 -13.15 -2.94
N PRO A 82 1.43 -14.34 -3.57
CA PRO A 82 1.89 -14.45 -4.96
C PRO A 82 1.02 -13.72 -5.99
N ASP A 83 -0.26 -13.46 -5.67
CA ASP A 83 -1.21 -12.74 -6.51
C ASP A 83 -1.31 -11.24 -6.20
N SER A 84 -0.46 -10.72 -5.30
CA SER A 84 -0.44 -9.33 -4.83
C SER A 84 -1.72 -8.85 -4.12
N LYS A 85 -2.69 -9.72 -3.81
CA LYS A 85 -3.99 -9.31 -3.24
C LYS A 85 -4.00 -9.25 -1.72
N ILE A 86 -3.07 -9.93 -1.06
CA ILE A 86 -3.00 -10.01 0.39
C ILE A 86 -1.59 -9.62 0.83
N ILE A 87 -1.52 -8.86 1.91
CA ILE A 87 -0.29 -8.62 2.63
C ILE A 87 -0.40 -9.32 3.98
N ALA A 88 0.66 -10.01 4.38
CA ALA A 88 0.80 -10.53 5.73
C ALA A 88 1.81 -9.68 6.50
N SER A 89 1.51 -9.36 7.76
CA SER A 89 2.45 -8.71 8.67
C SER A 89 2.51 -9.42 10.01
N ALA A 90 3.71 -9.52 10.59
CA ALA A 90 3.96 -10.14 11.88
C ALA A 90 4.56 -9.13 12.86
N SER A 91 4.08 -9.13 14.10
CA SER A 91 4.38 -8.10 15.11
C SER A 91 4.71 -8.69 16.48
N SER A 92 5.41 -7.90 17.30
CA SER A 92 5.59 -8.12 18.75
C SER A 92 4.27 -8.21 19.52
N ASP A 93 3.15 -7.75 18.96
CA ASP A 93 1.83 -7.86 19.59
C ASP A 93 1.25 -9.29 19.61
N ASN A 94 2.06 -10.29 19.28
CA ASN A 94 1.72 -11.71 19.18
C ASN A 94 0.67 -12.02 18.10
N THR A 95 0.49 -11.14 17.12
CA THR A 95 -0.45 -11.37 16.00
C THR A 95 0.23 -11.38 14.64
N VAL A 96 -0.37 -12.14 13.73
CA VAL A 96 -0.19 -11.97 12.29
C VAL A 96 -1.47 -11.35 11.74
N LYS A 97 -1.36 -10.27 10.98
CA LYS A 97 -2.50 -9.62 10.32
C LYS A 97 -2.43 -9.81 8.82
N LEU A 98 -3.60 -10.06 8.22
CA LEU A 98 -3.78 -10.16 6.79
C LEU A 98 -4.56 -8.94 6.28
N TRP A 99 -3.95 -8.22 5.35
CA TRP A 99 -4.49 -7.00 4.76
C TRP A 99 -4.88 -7.29 3.32
N LYS A 100 -6.16 -7.09 3.00
CA LYS A 100 -6.66 -7.32 1.64
C LYS A 100 -6.52 -6.02 0.85
N MET A 101 -5.80 -6.10 -0.27
CA MET A 101 -5.55 -4.98 -1.18
C MET A 101 -6.74 -4.67 -2.07
N TYR A 102 -7.56 -5.69 -2.32
CA TYR A 102 -8.79 -5.56 -3.07
C TYR A 102 -9.96 -6.13 -2.28
N PRO A 103 -11.16 -5.57 -2.49
CA PRO A 103 -12.39 -6.18 -2.03
C PRO A 103 -12.57 -7.62 -2.57
N ASN A 104 -13.15 -8.51 -1.76
CA ASN A 104 -13.23 -9.95 -2.08
C ASN A 104 -14.55 -10.36 -2.73
N ASN A 105 -15.45 -9.41 -2.94
CA ASN A 105 -16.74 -9.64 -3.58
C ASN A 105 -17.04 -8.48 -4.53
N LEU A 106 -18.01 -8.71 -5.40
CA LEU A 106 -18.39 -7.75 -6.43
C LEU A 106 -18.93 -6.44 -5.84
N GLU A 107 -19.69 -6.49 -4.74
CA GLU A 107 -20.29 -5.31 -4.12
C GLU A 107 -19.21 -4.34 -3.61
N ASP A 108 -18.25 -4.85 -2.83
CA ASP A 108 -17.18 -4.04 -2.29
C ASP A 108 -16.25 -3.54 -3.41
N LEU A 109 -16.10 -4.29 -4.51
CA LEU A 109 -15.35 -3.85 -5.70
C LEU A 109 -16.04 -2.72 -6.44
N ILE A 110 -17.36 -2.78 -6.57
CA ILE A 110 -18.17 -1.70 -7.15
C ILE A 110 -18.05 -0.45 -6.27
N VAL A 111 -18.15 -0.59 -4.95
CA VAL A 111 -17.97 0.53 -4.00
C VAL A 111 -16.56 1.12 -4.09
N TYR A 112 -15.52 0.29 -4.04
CA TYR A 112 -14.12 0.74 -4.14
C TYR A 112 -13.86 1.48 -5.47
N SER A 113 -14.29 0.88 -6.58
CA SER A 113 -14.14 1.48 -7.92
C SER A 113 -14.86 2.81 -8.01
N CYS A 114 -16.10 2.90 -7.49
CA CYS A 114 -16.86 4.14 -7.49
C CYS A 114 -16.23 5.24 -6.62
N ASN A 115 -15.67 4.90 -5.47
CA ASN A 115 -14.93 5.85 -4.64
C ASN A 115 -13.71 6.44 -5.38
N LYS A 116 -13.01 5.63 -6.19
CA LYS A 116 -11.90 6.08 -7.04
C LYS A 116 -12.37 6.89 -8.25
N LEU A 117 -13.49 6.51 -8.87
CA LEU A 117 -13.98 7.10 -10.12
C LEU A 117 -14.65 8.46 -9.94
N ARG A 118 -15.26 8.76 -8.79
CA ARG A 118 -16.02 10.02 -8.57
C ARG A 118 -15.28 11.28 -9.02
N GLY A 119 -14.00 11.41 -8.64
CA GLY A 119 -13.19 12.57 -9.03
C GLY A 119 -12.97 12.66 -10.55
N TYR A 120 -12.79 11.52 -11.23
CA TYR A 120 -12.63 11.47 -12.68
C TYR A 120 -13.93 11.83 -13.40
N LEU A 121 -15.07 11.27 -12.96
CA LEU A 121 -16.39 11.55 -13.54
C LEU A 121 -16.74 13.06 -13.45
N GLN A 122 -16.38 13.71 -12.34
CA GLN A 122 -16.67 15.13 -12.14
C GLN A 122 -15.75 16.06 -12.94
N SER A 123 -14.47 15.70 -13.07
CA SER A 123 -13.44 16.54 -13.69
C SER A 123 -13.30 16.36 -15.20
N ASN A 124 -13.76 15.24 -15.77
CA ASN A 124 -13.61 14.96 -17.19
C ASN A 124 -14.81 15.49 -18.02
N PRO A 125 -14.62 16.46 -18.93
CA PRO A 125 -15.72 17.02 -19.73
C PRO A 125 -16.29 16.04 -20.77
N ASN A 126 -15.56 14.98 -21.11
CA ASN A 126 -15.98 13.99 -22.11
C ASN A 126 -16.90 12.91 -21.53
N VAL A 127 -17.11 12.89 -20.21
CA VAL A 127 -18.01 11.95 -19.55
C VAL A 127 -19.40 12.57 -19.47
N SER A 128 -20.36 11.96 -20.15
CA SER A 128 -21.76 12.40 -20.16
C SER A 128 -22.49 12.06 -18.86
N ASP A 129 -22.29 10.86 -18.32
CA ASP A 129 -22.91 10.42 -17.07
C ASP A 129 -21.99 10.67 -15.86
N LYS A 130 -22.21 11.81 -15.21
CA LYS A 130 -21.48 12.19 -13.98
C LYS A 130 -21.99 11.49 -12.72
N HIS A 131 -23.17 10.87 -12.79
CA HIS A 131 -23.90 10.30 -11.67
C HIS A 131 -23.83 8.76 -11.64
N LEU A 132 -22.99 8.15 -12.49
CA LEU A 132 -22.81 6.70 -12.61
C LEU A 132 -22.58 5.99 -11.26
N CYS A 133 -21.97 6.68 -10.30
CA CYS A 133 -21.63 6.14 -8.97
C CYS A 133 -22.53 6.66 -7.84
N ASP A 134 -23.65 7.29 -8.17
CA ASP A 134 -24.65 7.72 -7.20
C ASP A 134 -25.40 6.49 -6.65
N GLY A 135 -25.69 6.49 -5.35
CA GLY A 135 -26.31 5.36 -4.65
C GLY A 135 -25.38 4.17 -4.35
N ILE A 136 -24.16 4.16 -4.90
CA ILE A 136 -23.15 3.14 -4.60
C ILE A 136 -22.31 3.54 -3.38
N GLY A 137 -22.30 2.72 -2.33
CA GLY A 137 -21.44 2.92 -1.15
C GLY A 137 -22.00 3.85 -0.08
N THR A 138 -23.19 4.40 -0.26
CA THR A 138 -23.96 5.03 0.82
C THR A 138 -24.71 3.94 1.58
N LYS A 139 -24.02 3.24 2.50
CA LYS A 139 -24.76 2.65 3.63
C LYS A 139 -25.17 3.82 4.52
N SER A 140 -26.45 4.15 4.50
CA SER A 140 -27.11 4.87 5.58
C SER A 140 -26.86 4.09 6.87
N ASN A 141 -26.16 4.72 7.83
CA ASN A 141 -26.36 4.38 9.24
C ASN A 141 -27.74 4.88 9.67
#